data_AF-A0A8D9L480-F1
#
_entry.id   AF-A0A8D9L480-F1
#
_cell.length_a   1.000
_cell.length_b   1.000
_cell.length_c   1.000
_cell.angle_alpha   90.00
_cell.angle_beta   90.00
_cell.angle_gamma   90.00
#
_symmetry.space_group_name_H-M   'P 1'
#
loop_
_entity.id
_entity.type
_entity.pdbx_description
1 polymer ?
#
loop_
_entity_poly.entity_id
_entity_poly.type
_entity_poly.pdbx_seq_one_letter_code
_entity_poly.pdbx_strand_id
1 'polypeptide(L)'
;MDFKIRIAQQSDSAELRDLYKNTVLVVNRRDYSQDEVEDWASCGDDLSNIEEMIKTHYFIVAVNQLSQIVGFSSITPQGYLYSMFIHADFQGKGIATMLLEEIERYAITKGIIQITSEVSLTARPFFEKQKYVVKKEQKRQANKLNLTNFWMAKTLSVIKPYHGRIPACGVFCGGCPSYTRDEKICQGAEENKTRCEKCRTFYLCCVEKGITHCYQCHLFPCTKFKGFTKRWLKYGQDFIENQKFLKQVGEMEFLRFYNEKVID
;
A
#
# COMPACT_ATOMS: atom_id res chain seq x y z
N MET A 1 -5.07 -15.74 11.81
CA MET A 1 -5.93 -14.60 12.18
C MET A 1 -6.10 -13.79 10.93
N ASP A 2 -7.32 -13.77 10.38
CA ASP A 2 -7.60 -13.03 9.15
C ASP A 2 -8.11 -11.65 9.53
N PHE A 3 -7.37 -10.62 9.12
CA PHE A 3 -7.80 -9.23 9.19
C PHE A 3 -8.23 -8.78 7.80
N LYS A 4 -9.13 -7.79 7.74
CA LYS A 4 -9.59 -7.18 6.49
C LYS A 4 -9.39 -5.69 6.54
N ILE A 5 -9.06 -5.09 5.40
CA ILE A 5 -9.01 -3.64 5.25
C ILE A 5 -10.34 -3.16 4.67
N ARG A 6 -10.86 -2.05 5.18
CA ARG A 6 -11.94 -1.27 4.56
C ARG A 6 -11.65 0.23 4.67
N ILE A 7 -12.35 1.03 3.87
CA ILE A 7 -12.37 2.49 4.03
C ILE A 7 -12.98 2.84 5.40
N ALA A 8 -12.39 3.83 6.07
CA ALA A 8 -12.92 4.37 7.31
C ALA A 8 -14.24 5.11 7.07
N GLN A 9 -15.15 5.04 8.03
CA GLN A 9 -16.44 5.72 8.00
C GLN A 9 -16.49 6.74 9.13
N GLN A 10 -17.31 7.78 9.00
CA GLN A 10 -17.48 8.78 10.06
C GLN A 10 -17.89 8.17 11.41
N SER A 11 -18.65 7.07 11.39
CA SER A 11 -19.04 6.33 12.60
C SER A 11 -17.87 5.65 13.32
N ASP A 12 -16.71 5.51 12.68
CA ASP A 12 -15.51 4.92 13.29
C ASP A 12 -14.75 5.90 14.21
N SER A 13 -15.09 7.20 14.19
CA SER A 13 -14.28 8.27 14.81
C SER A 13 -13.98 8.03 16.30
N ALA A 14 -14.97 7.58 17.07
CA ALA A 14 -14.81 7.28 18.49
C ALA A 14 -13.86 6.10 18.74
N GLU A 15 -14.02 4.99 18.00
CA GLU A 15 -13.14 3.81 18.14
C GLU A 15 -11.72 4.11 17.68
N LEU A 16 -11.54 4.92 16.62
CA LEU A 16 -10.25 5.39 16.14
C LEU A 16 -9.52 6.25 17.18
N ARG A 17 -10.24 7.17 17.84
CA ARG A 17 -9.71 7.96 18.94
C ARG A 17 -9.22 7.06 20.06
N ASP A 18 -10.06 6.14 20.51
CA ASP A 18 -9.75 5.29 21.67
C ASP A 18 -8.56 4.37 21.36
N LEU A 19 -8.50 3.82 20.14
CA LEU A 19 -7.35 3.04 19.65
C LEU A 19 -6.08 3.89 19.65
N TYR A 20 -6.12 5.09 19.08
CA TYR A 20 -4.98 6.00 19.02
C TYR A 20 -4.44 6.30 20.43
N LYS A 21 -5.29 6.77 21.34
CA LYS A 21 -4.91 7.13 22.71
C LYS A 21 -4.31 5.92 23.44
N ASN A 22 -4.98 4.77 23.37
CA ASN A 22 -4.50 3.56 24.02
C ASN A 22 -3.14 3.10 23.45
N THR A 23 -2.95 3.20 22.14
CA THR A 23 -1.68 2.82 21.50
C THR A 23 -0.55 3.73 21.96
N VAL A 24 -0.76 5.05 21.99
CA VAL A 24 0.24 6.01 22.47
C VAL A 24 0.60 5.73 23.94
N LEU A 25 -0.39 5.56 24.81
CA LEU A 25 -0.18 5.37 26.24
C LEU A 25 0.45 4.02 26.60
N VAL A 26 0.15 2.95 25.86
CA VAL A 26 0.60 1.59 26.19
C VAL A 26 1.82 1.15 25.40
N VAL A 27 1.85 1.45 24.09
CA VAL A 27 2.90 0.96 23.18
C VAL A 27 4.07 1.94 23.14
N ASN A 28 3.79 3.22 22.87
CA ASN A 28 4.84 4.23 22.71
C ASN A 28 5.52 4.61 24.04
N ARG A 29 4.90 4.32 25.18
CA ARG A 29 5.48 4.52 26.52
C ARG A 29 6.82 3.81 26.76
N ARG A 30 7.17 2.84 25.91
CA ARG A 30 8.47 2.16 25.93
C ARG A 30 9.62 3.06 25.46
N ASP A 31 9.33 4.01 24.58
CA ASP A 31 10.33 4.87 23.92
C ASP A 31 10.21 6.35 24.32
N TYR A 32 9.10 6.72 24.94
CA TYR A 32 8.80 8.08 25.40
C TYR A 32 8.50 8.09 26.91
N SER A 33 8.74 9.23 27.56
CA SER A 33 8.39 9.43 28.98
C SER A 33 6.87 9.42 29.21
N GLN A 34 6.45 9.33 30.47
CA GLN A 34 5.03 9.35 30.84
C GLN A 34 4.37 10.65 30.36
N ASP A 35 4.97 11.78 30.72
CA ASP A 35 4.45 13.11 30.39
C ASP A 35 4.35 13.31 28.87
N GLU A 36 5.34 12.83 28.10
CA GLU A 36 5.32 12.89 26.64
C GLU A 36 4.17 12.09 26.03
N VAL A 37 3.92 10.85 26.49
CA VAL A 37 2.82 10.05 25.94
C VAL A 37 1.45 10.55 26.38
N GLU A 38 1.32 11.11 27.58
CA GLU A 38 0.08 11.73 28.05
C GLU A 38 -0.24 12.99 27.24
N ASP A 39 0.74 13.86 27.03
CA ASP A 39 0.58 15.06 26.20
C ASP A 39 0.28 14.70 24.75
N TRP A 40 0.97 13.70 24.18
CA TRP A 40 0.69 13.23 22.83
C TRP A 40 -0.70 12.59 22.71
N ALA A 41 -1.10 11.72 23.63
CA ALA A 41 -2.43 11.10 23.59
C ALA A 41 -3.55 12.14 23.69
N SER A 42 -3.33 13.25 24.40
CA SER A 42 -4.31 14.34 24.48
C SER A 42 -4.56 15.08 23.16
N CYS A 43 -3.67 14.96 22.15
CA CYS A 43 -3.94 15.46 20.81
C CYS A 43 -5.14 14.77 20.14
N GLY A 44 -5.50 13.57 20.60
CA GLY A 44 -6.65 12.82 20.09
C GLY A 44 -7.98 13.20 20.72
N ASP A 45 -8.02 14.09 21.71
CA ASP A 45 -9.27 14.41 22.42
C ASP A 45 -10.32 15.09 21.53
N ASP A 46 -9.87 15.77 20.48
CA ASP A 46 -10.73 16.41 19.50
C ASP A 46 -11.06 15.47 18.33
N LEU A 47 -12.30 14.94 18.35
CA LEU A 47 -12.82 14.08 17.29
C LEU A 47 -12.94 14.77 15.93
N SER A 48 -13.05 16.10 15.89
CA SER A 48 -13.23 16.84 14.64
C SER A 48 -12.03 16.65 13.70
N ASN A 49 -10.82 16.50 14.26
CA ASN A 49 -9.61 16.21 13.49
C ASN A 49 -9.68 14.84 12.82
N ILE A 50 -10.18 13.80 13.51
CA ILE A 50 -10.34 12.46 12.94
C ILE A 50 -11.41 12.46 11.85
N GLU A 51 -12.54 13.09 12.12
CA GLU A 51 -13.64 13.21 11.14
C GLU A 51 -13.22 13.97 9.89
N GLU A 52 -12.43 15.04 10.03
CA GLU A 52 -11.90 15.78 8.88
C GLU A 52 -10.89 14.95 8.11
N MET A 53 -10.03 14.19 8.79
CA MET A 53 -9.12 13.27 8.12
C MET A 53 -9.86 12.19 7.32
N ILE A 54 -10.93 11.60 7.87
CA ILE A 54 -11.75 10.60 7.17
C ILE A 54 -12.35 11.17 5.87
N LYS A 55 -12.72 12.45 5.85
CA LYS A 55 -13.25 13.13 4.65
C LYS A 55 -12.17 13.46 3.61
N THR A 56 -11.00 13.91 4.07
CA THR A 56 -10.00 14.55 3.20
C THR A 56 -8.86 13.61 2.75
N HIS A 57 -8.60 12.56 3.51
CA HIS A 57 -7.52 11.61 3.26
C HIS A 57 -8.05 10.31 2.68
N TYR A 58 -7.17 9.55 2.04
CA TYR A 58 -7.44 8.12 1.89
C TYR A 58 -7.21 7.44 3.23
N PHE A 59 -8.30 7.20 3.95
CA PHE A 59 -8.30 6.69 5.31
C PHE A 59 -8.84 5.26 5.35
N ILE A 60 -8.04 4.33 5.86
CA ILE A 60 -8.35 2.91 5.93
C ILE A 60 -8.24 2.37 7.35
N VAL A 61 -9.05 1.36 7.65
CA VAL A 61 -9.03 0.62 8.91
C VAL A 61 -8.81 -0.87 8.65
N ALA A 62 -8.06 -1.51 9.52
CA ALA A 62 -7.95 -2.96 9.60
C ALA A 62 -8.92 -3.47 10.67
N VAL A 63 -9.79 -4.40 10.30
CA VAL A 63 -10.78 -5.02 11.20
C VAL A 63 -10.52 -6.51 11.39
N ASN A 64 -10.81 -7.01 12.60
CA ASN A 64 -10.78 -8.44 12.89
C ASN A 64 -12.10 -9.14 12.50
N GLN A 65 -12.24 -10.42 12.81
CA GLN A 65 -13.44 -11.21 12.48
C GLN A 65 -14.70 -10.78 13.25
N LEU A 66 -14.54 -10.08 14.37
CA LEU A 66 -15.61 -9.50 15.17
C LEU A 66 -15.94 -8.07 14.73
N SER A 67 -15.39 -7.61 13.60
CA SER A 67 -15.55 -6.25 13.06
C SER A 67 -14.97 -5.13 13.92
N GLN A 68 -14.18 -5.46 14.95
CA GLN A 68 -13.45 -4.48 15.76
C GLN A 68 -12.27 -3.92 14.95
N ILE A 69 -12.05 -2.61 15.04
CA ILE A 69 -10.90 -1.93 14.47
C ILE A 69 -9.66 -2.27 15.30
N VAL A 70 -8.67 -2.86 14.65
CA VAL A 70 -7.41 -3.29 15.26
C VAL A 70 -6.20 -2.49 14.75
N GLY A 71 -6.44 -1.56 13.84
CA GLY A 71 -5.46 -0.58 13.39
C GLY A 71 -6.02 0.29 12.28
N PHE A 72 -5.36 1.40 11.99
CA PHE A 72 -5.75 2.30 10.92
C PHE A 72 -4.55 3.01 10.30
N SER A 73 -4.73 3.56 9.11
CA SER A 73 -3.76 4.45 8.49
C SER A 73 -4.43 5.45 7.54
N SER A 74 -3.79 6.61 7.35
CA SER A 74 -4.25 7.64 6.41
C SER A 74 -3.11 8.26 5.62
N ILE A 75 -3.40 8.61 4.37
CA ILE A 75 -2.46 9.32 3.47
C ILE A 75 -3.16 10.48 2.76
N THR A 76 -2.48 11.63 2.67
CA THR A 76 -2.97 12.79 1.91
C THR A 76 -2.83 12.57 0.40
N PRO A 77 -3.56 13.31 -0.44
CA PRO A 77 -3.36 13.29 -1.89
C PRO A 77 -1.93 13.66 -2.33
N GLN A 78 -1.18 14.42 -1.51
CA GLN A 78 0.20 14.83 -1.78
C GLN A 78 1.24 13.77 -1.41
N GLY A 79 0.83 12.62 -0.84
CA GLY A 79 1.75 11.55 -0.45
C GLY A 79 2.30 11.66 0.97
N TYR A 80 1.65 12.42 1.85
CA TYR A 80 2.00 12.46 3.27
C TYR A 80 1.20 11.39 4.03
N LEU A 81 1.87 10.34 4.50
CA LEU A 81 1.29 9.34 5.40
C LEU A 81 1.17 9.98 6.78
N TYR A 82 -0.05 10.43 7.07
CA TYR A 82 -0.36 11.29 8.20
C TYR A 82 -0.45 10.49 9.51
N SER A 83 -1.14 9.34 9.49
CA SER A 83 -1.33 8.53 10.69
C SER A 83 -1.23 7.03 10.38
N MET A 84 -0.68 6.27 11.33
CA MET A 84 -0.74 4.81 11.31
C MET A 84 -0.56 4.26 12.74
N PHE A 85 -1.60 3.60 13.25
CA PHE A 85 -1.62 3.05 14.61
C PHE A 85 -2.20 1.64 14.60
N ILE A 86 -1.63 0.77 15.43
CA ILE A 86 -2.10 -0.62 15.63
C ILE A 86 -2.52 -0.75 17.08
N HIS A 87 -3.64 -1.41 17.34
CA HIS A 87 -4.12 -1.65 18.69
C HIS A 87 -3.07 -2.38 19.54
N ALA A 88 -2.93 -2.01 20.82
CA ALA A 88 -1.89 -2.52 21.73
C ALA A 88 -1.86 -4.07 21.83
N ASP A 89 -3.03 -4.71 21.91
CA ASP A 89 -3.14 -6.18 21.98
C ASP A 89 -2.91 -6.91 20.65
N PHE A 90 -2.78 -6.16 19.55
CA PHE A 90 -2.66 -6.71 18.20
C PHE A 90 -1.29 -6.43 17.55
N GLN A 91 -0.31 -5.97 18.33
CA GLN A 91 1.07 -5.78 17.90
C GLN A 91 1.71 -7.08 17.40
N GLY A 92 2.65 -6.97 16.46
CA GLY A 92 3.42 -8.12 15.95
C GLY A 92 2.63 -9.11 15.08
N LYS A 93 1.36 -8.82 14.74
CA LYS A 93 0.49 -9.69 13.93
C LYS A 93 0.47 -9.37 12.42
N GLY A 94 1.40 -8.54 11.95
CA GLY A 94 1.52 -8.14 10.54
C GLY A 94 0.52 -7.08 10.06
N ILE A 95 -0.30 -6.51 10.96
CA ILE A 95 -1.33 -5.50 10.61
C ILE A 95 -0.70 -4.22 10.05
N ALA A 96 0.39 -3.73 10.65
CA ALA A 96 1.11 -2.55 10.16
C ALA A 96 1.62 -2.73 8.73
N THR A 97 2.18 -3.91 8.41
CA THR A 97 2.62 -4.23 7.04
C THR A 97 1.45 -4.21 6.07
N MET A 98 0.33 -4.81 6.44
CA MET A 98 -0.86 -4.87 5.59
C MET A 98 -1.46 -3.48 5.33
N LEU A 99 -1.55 -2.61 6.35
CA LEU A 99 -2.00 -1.23 6.18
C LEU A 99 -1.03 -0.44 5.29
N LEU A 100 0.29 -0.54 5.53
CA LEU A 100 1.28 0.17 4.74
C LEU A 100 1.29 -0.29 3.28
N GLU A 101 1.19 -1.60 3.01
CA GLU A 101 1.12 -2.15 1.65
C GLU A 101 -0.10 -1.60 0.90
N GLU A 102 -1.23 -1.40 1.58
CA GLU A 102 -2.43 -0.81 0.99
C GLU A 102 -2.26 0.70 0.71
N ILE A 103 -1.64 1.44 1.63
CA ILE A 103 -1.30 2.86 1.43
C ILE A 103 -0.34 3.03 0.26
N GLU A 104 0.71 2.22 0.17
CA GLU A 104 1.66 2.22 -0.95
C GLU A 104 0.98 1.86 -2.27
N ARG A 105 0.08 0.86 -2.26
CA ARG A 105 -0.73 0.50 -3.43
C ARG A 105 -1.59 1.67 -3.88
N TYR A 106 -2.32 2.31 -2.97
CA TYR A 106 -3.12 3.49 -3.26
C TYR A 106 -2.27 4.61 -3.87
N ALA A 107 -1.13 4.92 -3.25
CA ALA A 107 -0.21 5.95 -3.70
C ALA A 107 0.28 5.70 -5.14
N ILE A 108 0.72 4.47 -5.45
CA ILE A 108 1.11 4.08 -6.82
C ILE A 108 -0.05 4.29 -7.80
N THR A 109 -1.27 3.86 -7.44
CA THR A 109 -2.43 4.00 -8.33
C THR A 109 -2.89 5.45 -8.56
N LYS A 110 -2.43 6.38 -7.72
CA LYS A 110 -2.71 7.81 -7.78
C LYS A 110 -1.54 8.64 -8.32
N GLY A 111 -0.49 8.00 -8.84
CA GLY A 111 0.68 8.70 -9.37
C GLY A 111 1.58 9.32 -8.30
N ILE A 112 1.37 9.01 -7.01
CA ILE A 112 2.21 9.54 -5.94
C ILE A 112 3.58 8.88 -6.00
N ILE A 113 4.60 9.66 -6.37
CA ILE A 113 5.98 9.17 -6.57
C ILE A 113 6.74 8.93 -5.26
N GLN A 114 6.35 9.60 -4.18
CA GLN A 114 7.06 9.55 -2.91
C GLN A 114 6.06 9.61 -1.76
N ILE A 115 6.24 8.71 -0.78
CA ILE A 115 5.55 8.81 0.50
C ILE A 115 6.50 9.43 1.51
N THR A 116 6.01 10.44 2.23
CA THR A 116 6.69 11.03 3.38
C THR A 116 5.88 10.77 4.65
N SER A 117 6.54 10.70 5.81
CA SER A 117 5.86 10.54 7.08
C SER A 117 6.72 11.05 8.24
N GLU A 118 6.04 11.51 9.28
CA GLU A 118 6.63 11.83 10.57
C GLU A 118 6.53 10.63 11.50
N VAL A 119 7.64 9.91 11.63
CA VAL A 119 7.69 8.58 12.25
C VAL A 119 8.23 8.69 13.67
N SER A 120 7.52 8.10 14.64
CA SER A 120 7.95 8.07 16.05
C SER A 120 9.17 7.16 16.27
N LEU A 121 9.82 7.30 17.44
CA LEU A 121 10.90 6.41 17.89
C LEU A 121 10.48 4.94 17.80
N THR A 122 9.28 4.63 18.31
CA THR A 122 8.69 3.28 18.31
C THR A 122 8.50 2.71 16.90
N ALA A 123 8.06 3.53 15.95
CA ALA A 123 7.73 3.08 14.60
C ALA A 123 8.93 3.08 13.64
N ARG A 124 10.01 3.81 13.96
CA ARG A 124 11.18 3.96 13.08
C ARG A 124 11.75 2.62 12.59
N PRO A 125 12.02 1.60 13.45
CA PRO A 125 12.58 0.34 12.98
C PRO A 125 11.66 -0.39 11.96
N PHE A 126 10.34 -0.25 12.11
CA PHE A 126 9.38 -0.80 11.16
C PHE A 126 9.50 -0.10 9.80
N PHE A 127 9.50 1.24 9.78
CA PHE A 127 9.61 2.00 8.53
C PHE A 127 10.95 1.79 7.81
N GLU A 128 12.07 1.71 8.54
CA GLU A 128 13.39 1.38 7.96
C GLU A 128 13.37 -0.01 7.30
N LYS A 129 12.75 -1.01 7.94
CA LYS A 129 12.56 -2.35 7.35
C LYS A 129 11.72 -2.31 6.06
N GLN A 130 10.75 -1.40 6.00
CA GLN A 130 9.92 -1.15 4.81
C GLN A 130 10.59 -0.24 3.76
N LYS A 131 11.89 0.04 3.93
CA LYS A 131 12.75 0.82 3.01
C LYS A 131 12.47 2.32 2.98
N TYR A 132 11.82 2.85 4.03
CA TYR A 132 11.82 4.29 4.26
C TYR A 132 13.18 4.72 4.79
N VAL A 133 13.65 5.87 4.33
CA VAL A 133 14.94 6.44 4.72
C VAL A 133 14.70 7.65 5.60
N VAL A 134 15.40 7.73 6.73
CA VAL A 134 15.43 8.94 7.57
C VAL A 134 16.06 10.08 6.78
N LYS A 135 15.33 11.17 6.62
CA LYS A 135 15.83 12.41 6.01
C LYS A 135 16.28 13.41 7.07
N LYS A 136 15.55 13.44 8.20
CA LYS A 136 15.82 14.37 9.30
C LYS A 136 15.28 13.80 10.61
N GLU A 137 16.08 13.87 11.66
CA GLU A 137 15.59 13.78 13.05
C GLU A 137 15.13 15.18 13.49
N GLN A 138 13.98 15.25 14.14
CA GLN A 138 13.42 16.54 14.58
C GLN A 138 12.62 16.38 15.87
N LYS A 139 12.25 17.53 16.44
CA LYS A 139 11.27 17.59 17.52
C LYS A 139 9.98 18.20 17.00
N ARG A 140 8.86 17.57 17.34
CA ARG A 140 7.53 18.07 17.03
C ARG A 140 6.76 18.33 18.30
N GLN A 141 6.10 19.49 18.32
CA GLN A 141 5.17 19.82 19.39
C GLN A 141 3.94 18.92 19.27
N ALA A 142 3.58 18.24 20.36
CA ALA A 142 2.26 17.67 20.58
C ALA A 142 1.32 18.81 21.03
N ASN A 143 0.66 18.69 22.18
CA ASN A 143 -0.13 19.79 22.72
C ASN A 143 0.74 20.80 23.47
N LYS A 144 1.66 20.33 24.31
CA LYS A 144 2.55 21.18 25.14
C LYS A 144 4.02 20.81 24.99
N LEU A 145 4.33 19.52 24.87
CA LEU A 145 5.69 18.99 24.87
C LEU A 145 6.22 18.79 23.46
N ASN A 146 7.54 18.81 23.32
CA ASN A 146 8.23 18.58 22.06
C ASN A 146 8.84 17.18 22.04
N LEU A 147 8.23 16.29 21.27
CA LEU A 147 8.63 14.88 21.17
C LEU A 147 9.57 14.67 19.98
N THR A 148 10.57 13.82 20.16
CA THR A 148 11.47 13.43 19.08
C THR A 148 10.76 12.52 18.08
N ASN A 149 10.88 12.83 16.79
CA ASN A 149 10.41 11.99 15.69
C ASN A 149 11.36 12.12 14.47
N PHE A 150 11.06 11.39 13.40
CA PHE A 150 11.88 11.34 12.19
C PHE A 150 11.04 11.66 10.97
N TRP A 151 11.46 12.66 10.19
CA TRP A 151 10.96 12.84 8.84
C TRP A 151 11.57 11.74 7.96
N MET A 152 10.75 10.78 7.55
CA MET A 152 11.15 9.65 6.71
C MET A 152 10.48 9.72 5.35
N ALA A 153 11.16 9.20 4.32
CA ALA A 153 10.62 9.17 2.97
C ALA A 153 10.95 7.85 2.26
N LYS A 154 10.04 7.41 1.39
CA LYS A 154 10.24 6.30 0.45
C LYS A 154 9.76 6.72 -0.92
N THR A 155 10.66 6.64 -1.90
CA THR A 155 10.29 6.77 -3.31
C THR A 155 9.62 5.47 -3.74
N LEU A 156 8.41 5.56 -4.27
CA LEU A 156 7.70 4.42 -4.82
C LEU A 156 8.24 4.10 -6.22
N SER A 157 8.07 2.85 -6.65
CA SER A 157 8.42 2.48 -8.02
C SER A 157 7.50 3.23 -8.98
N VAL A 158 8.03 4.26 -9.65
CA VAL A 158 7.31 5.04 -10.64
C VAL A 158 6.93 4.13 -11.80
N ILE A 159 5.66 4.16 -12.18
CA ILE A 159 5.20 3.49 -13.38
C ILE A 159 5.90 4.16 -14.56
N LYS A 160 6.57 3.39 -15.41
CA LYS A 160 7.21 3.89 -16.65
C LYS A 160 6.31 3.63 -17.85
N PRO A 161 6.42 4.41 -18.94
CA PRO A 161 5.67 4.12 -20.15
C PRO A 161 6.04 2.73 -20.68
N TYR A 162 5.06 2.01 -21.22
CA TYR A 162 5.28 0.72 -21.85
C TYR A 162 4.30 0.51 -23.01
N HIS A 163 4.84 0.19 -24.18
CA HIS A 163 4.08 0.08 -25.44
C HIS A 163 4.24 -1.28 -26.14
N GLY A 164 4.89 -2.26 -25.49
CA GLY A 164 5.01 -3.62 -26.04
C GLY A 164 3.79 -4.50 -25.71
N ARG A 165 3.82 -5.77 -26.11
CA ARG A 165 2.72 -6.71 -25.81
C ARG A 165 2.45 -6.88 -24.33
N ILE A 166 1.21 -7.25 -24.02
CA ILE A 166 0.80 -7.68 -22.70
C ILE A 166 1.04 -9.20 -22.60
N PRO A 167 1.76 -9.71 -21.58
CA PRO A 167 1.97 -11.14 -21.43
C PRO A 167 0.70 -11.83 -20.91
N ALA A 168 0.63 -13.16 -21.05
CA ALA A 168 -0.53 -13.98 -20.65
C ALA A 168 -1.09 -13.72 -19.24
N CYS A 169 -0.23 -13.29 -18.29
CA CYS A 169 -0.62 -12.96 -16.93
C CYS A 169 -1.26 -11.57 -16.75
N GLY A 170 -1.28 -10.72 -17.77
CA GLY A 170 -1.95 -9.41 -17.74
C GLY A 170 -1.18 -8.34 -16.94
N VAL A 171 0.13 -8.52 -16.76
CA VAL A 171 0.97 -7.48 -16.14
C VAL A 171 1.16 -6.32 -17.11
N PHE A 172 0.94 -5.10 -16.64
CA PHE A 172 1.45 -3.92 -17.30
C PHE A 172 2.95 -3.82 -16.98
N CYS A 173 3.80 -4.05 -17.98
CA CYS A 173 5.26 -4.08 -17.75
C CYS A 173 5.77 -2.74 -17.23
N GLY A 174 5.16 -1.62 -17.63
CA GLY A 174 5.48 -0.29 -17.10
C GLY A 174 5.31 -0.15 -15.58
N GLY A 175 4.50 -1.00 -14.93
CA GLY A 175 4.37 -1.06 -13.47
C GLY A 175 5.13 -2.22 -12.82
N CYS A 176 6.00 -2.92 -13.56
CA CYS A 176 6.76 -4.06 -13.05
C CYS A 176 8.06 -3.59 -12.39
N PRO A 177 8.38 -3.99 -11.14
CA PRO A 177 9.63 -3.59 -10.48
C PRO A 177 10.91 -3.97 -11.24
N SER A 178 10.87 -5.04 -12.04
CA SER A 178 12.00 -5.43 -12.90
C SER A 178 12.18 -4.53 -14.12
N TYR A 179 11.10 -3.90 -14.58
CA TYR A 179 11.10 -2.96 -15.70
C TYR A 179 11.41 -1.54 -15.22
N THR A 180 10.85 -1.15 -14.08
CA THR A 180 10.93 0.22 -13.57
C THR A 180 12.22 0.53 -12.82
N ARG A 181 13.03 -0.48 -12.45
CA ARG A 181 14.35 -0.27 -11.82
C ARG A 181 15.31 0.55 -12.70
N ASP A 182 16.35 1.10 -12.10
CA ASP A 182 17.36 1.91 -12.80
C ASP A 182 18.51 1.05 -13.37
N GLU A 183 18.81 -0.08 -12.72
CA GLU A 183 19.88 -0.98 -13.14
C GLU A 183 19.36 -2.33 -13.63
N LYS A 184 20.05 -2.93 -14.60
CA LYS A 184 19.73 -4.26 -15.17
C LYS A 184 18.29 -4.35 -15.72
N ILE A 185 17.81 -3.30 -16.37
CA ILE A 185 16.41 -3.15 -16.77
C ILE A 185 15.88 -4.34 -17.58
N CYS A 186 14.72 -4.89 -17.18
CA CYS A 186 13.97 -5.83 -18.00
C CYS A 186 13.37 -5.08 -19.20
N GLN A 187 13.55 -5.56 -20.42
CA GLN A 187 13.07 -4.89 -21.65
C GLN A 187 11.55 -5.03 -21.91
N GLY A 188 10.78 -5.42 -20.89
CA GLY A 188 9.34 -5.69 -21.03
C GLY A 188 9.02 -7.04 -21.69
N ALA A 189 7.73 -7.34 -21.85
CA ALA A 189 7.28 -8.65 -22.29
C ALA A 189 7.48 -8.89 -23.80
N GLU A 190 7.46 -7.83 -24.62
CA GLU A 190 7.75 -7.89 -26.06
C GLU A 190 9.15 -8.47 -26.30
N GLU A 191 10.16 -7.81 -25.73
CA GLU A 191 11.56 -8.12 -25.98
C GLU A 191 12.08 -9.26 -25.09
N ASN A 192 11.58 -9.40 -23.85
CA ASN A 192 12.07 -10.43 -22.93
C ASN A 192 11.36 -11.78 -23.12
N LYS A 193 11.49 -12.34 -24.31
CA LYS A 193 10.96 -13.65 -24.70
C LYS A 193 11.42 -14.75 -23.74
N THR A 194 12.68 -14.73 -23.32
CA THR A 194 13.24 -15.76 -22.44
C THR A 194 12.57 -15.84 -21.06
N ARG A 195 12.02 -14.73 -20.54
CA ARG A 195 11.28 -14.71 -19.28
C ARG A 195 9.79 -14.97 -19.49
N CYS A 196 9.19 -14.27 -20.44
CA CYS A 196 7.74 -14.29 -20.62
C CYS A 196 7.26 -15.54 -21.38
N GLU A 197 7.96 -15.98 -22.43
CA GLU A 197 7.59 -17.15 -23.23
C GLU A 197 8.03 -18.48 -22.60
N LYS A 198 9.00 -18.45 -21.68
CA LYS A 198 9.36 -19.63 -20.86
C LYS A 198 8.60 -19.70 -19.53
N CYS A 199 7.65 -18.79 -19.29
CA CYS A 199 6.87 -18.77 -18.06
C CYS A 199 5.95 -19.98 -17.98
N ARG A 200 6.37 -21.00 -17.21
CA ARG A 200 5.59 -22.22 -16.95
C ARG A 200 4.27 -21.96 -16.24
N THR A 201 4.19 -20.87 -15.48
CA THR A 201 3.01 -20.59 -14.64
C THR A 201 1.81 -20.12 -15.44
N PHE A 202 2.02 -19.27 -16.44
CA PHE A 202 0.92 -18.59 -17.15
C PHE A 202 1.04 -18.71 -18.66
N TYR A 203 2.21 -18.41 -19.24
CA TYR A 203 2.36 -18.43 -20.70
C TYR A 203 2.21 -19.83 -21.27
N LEU A 204 2.99 -20.81 -20.78
CA LEU A 204 2.89 -22.19 -21.30
C LEU A 204 1.53 -22.82 -21.00
N CYS A 205 0.92 -22.51 -19.84
CA CYS A 205 -0.45 -22.91 -19.54
C CYS A 205 -1.48 -22.32 -20.52
N CYS A 206 -1.30 -21.09 -20.97
CA CYS A 206 -2.16 -20.48 -21.99
C CYS A 206 -1.95 -21.15 -23.36
N VAL A 207 -0.70 -21.40 -23.75
CA VAL A 207 -0.35 -22.10 -25.00
C VAL A 207 -0.97 -23.50 -25.03
N GLU A 208 -0.82 -24.29 -23.97
CA GLU A 208 -1.42 -25.63 -23.84
C GLU A 208 -2.95 -25.63 -23.98
N LYS A 209 -3.59 -24.52 -23.63
CA LYS A 209 -5.05 -24.33 -23.68
C LYS A 209 -5.53 -23.62 -24.95
N GLY A 210 -4.63 -23.25 -25.86
CA GLY A 210 -4.96 -22.52 -27.09
C GLY A 210 -5.51 -21.10 -26.85
N ILE A 211 -5.12 -20.46 -25.74
CA ILE A 211 -5.54 -19.10 -25.38
C ILE A 211 -4.33 -18.17 -25.25
N THR A 212 -4.53 -16.85 -25.28
CA THR A 212 -3.45 -15.87 -25.14
C THR A 212 -3.35 -15.31 -23.73
N HIS A 213 -4.48 -15.13 -23.05
CA HIS A 213 -4.59 -14.52 -21.73
C HIS A 213 -5.36 -15.38 -20.74
N CYS A 214 -4.99 -15.26 -19.45
CA CYS A 214 -5.60 -16.05 -18.39
C CYS A 214 -7.12 -15.84 -18.28
N TYR A 215 -7.66 -14.65 -18.60
CA TYR A 215 -9.12 -14.38 -18.56
C TYR A 215 -9.94 -15.26 -19.51
N GLN A 216 -9.31 -15.84 -20.53
CA GLN A 216 -9.98 -16.73 -21.49
C GLN A 216 -10.14 -18.15 -20.95
N CYS A 217 -9.45 -18.50 -19.86
CA CYS A 217 -9.57 -19.82 -19.25
C CYS A 217 -10.88 -19.93 -18.45
N HIS A 218 -11.63 -21.02 -18.63
CA HIS A 218 -12.84 -21.30 -17.85
C HIS A 218 -12.62 -21.43 -16.33
N LEU A 219 -11.38 -21.68 -15.88
CA LEU A 219 -11.00 -21.73 -14.46
C LEU A 219 -10.57 -20.36 -13.90
N PHE A 220 -10.63 -19.29 -14.69
CA PHE A 220 -10.19 -17.97 -14.26
C PHE A 220 -11.16 -17.34 -13.24
N PRO A 221 -10.67 -16.72 -12.14
CA PRO A 221 -9.29 -16.76 -11.66
C PRO A 221 -8.99 -18.06 -10.90
N CYS A 222 -7.99 -18.82 -11.36
CA CYS A 222 -7.62 -20.10 -10.73
C CYS A 222 -6.80 -19.88 -9.45
N THR A 223 -6.67 -20.90 -8.61
CA THR A 223 -5.94 -20.81 -7.32
C THR A 223 -4.51 -20.29 -7.46
N LYS A 224 -3.78 -20.74 -8.50
CA LYS A 224 -2.41 -20.27 -8.80
C LYS A 224 -2.40 -18.77 -9.14
N PHE A 225 -3.38 -18.33 -9.94
CA PHE A 225 -3.50 -16.92 -10.35
C PHE A 225 -3.85 -16.04 -9.15
N LYS A 226 -4.83 -16.43 -8.32
CA LYS A 226 -5.18 -15.72 -7.08
C LYS A 226 -3.98 -15.53 -6.16
N GLY A 227 -3.19 -16.58 -5.93
CA GLY A 227 -1.98 -16.51 -5.10
C GLY A 227 -0.87 -15.65 -5.71
N PHE A 228 -0.77 -15.61 -7.04
CA PHE A 228 0.16 -14.71 -7.73
C PHE A 228 -0.27 -13.25 -7.62
N THR A 229 -1.54 -12.95 -7.91
CA THR A 229 -2.13 -11.60 -7.79
C THR A 229 -1.92 -11.03 -6.38
N LYS A 230 -2.21 -11.82 -5.33
CA LYS A 230 -2.04 -11.37 -3.94
C LYS A 230 -0.62 -10.87 -3.64
N ARG A 231 0.41 -11.50 -4.20
CA ARG A 231 1.81 -11.11 -4.00
C ARG A 231 2.23 -9.86 -4.78
N TRP A 232 1.43 -9.45 -5.76
CA TRP A 232 1.71 -8.32 -6.65
C TRP A 232 0.93 -7.06 -6.32
N LEU A 233 -0.08 -7.15 -5.45
CA LEU A 233 -0.85 -5.98 -4.99
C LEU A 233 0.06 -4.86 -4.44
N LYS A 234 1.13 -5.22 -3.72
CA LYS A 234 2.12 -4.27 -3.19
C LYS A 234 2.90 -3.48 -4.26
N TYR A 235 2.82 -3.88 -5.52
CA TYR A 235 3.42 -3.16 -6.65
C TYR A 235 2.37 -2.36 -7.44
N GLY A 236 1.18 -2.15 -6.87
CA GLY A 236 0.14 -1.34 -7.50
C GLY A 236 -0.63 -2.04 -8.63
N GLN A 237 -0.43 -3.34 -8.85
CA GLN A 237 -1.11 -4.10 -9.91
C GLN A 237 -1.95 -5.23 -9.34
N ASP A 238 -3.27 -5.15 -9.54
CA ASP A 238 -4.19 -6.28 -9.34
C ASP A 238 -4.37 -7.02 -10.67
N PHE A 239 -3.73 -8.18 -10.81
CA PHE A 239 -3.81 -8.94 -12.04
C PHE A 239 -5.17 -9.56 -12.33
N ILE A 240 -6.04 -9.75 -11.32
CA ILE A 240 -7.41 -10.21 -11.60
C ILE A 240 -8.19 -9.08 -12.24
N GLU A 241 -8.10 -7.88 -11.68
CA GLU A 241 -8.74 -6.70 -12.28
C GLU A 241 -8.11 -6.32 -13.62
N ASN A 242 -6.80 -6.45 -13.79
CA ASN A 242 -6.15 -6.25 -15.09
C ASN A 242 -6.70 -7.20 -16.15
N GLN A 243 -6.87 -8.48 -15.81
CA GLN A 243 -7.40 -9.48 -16.75
C GLN A 243 -8.86 -9.21 -17.11
N LYS A 244 -9.69 -8.78 -16.15
CA LYS A 244 -11.07 -8.35 -16.42
C LYS A 244 -11.11 -7.12 -17.31
N PHE A 245 -10.30 -6.12 -17.00
CA PHE A 245 -10.19 -4.89 -17.77
C PHE A 245 -9.69 -5.19 -19.19
N LEU A 246 -8.64 -5.99 -19.32
CA LEU A 246 -8.10 -6.44 -20.61
C LEU A 246 -9.15 -7.17 -21.46
N LYS A 247 -9.96 -8.05 -20.85
CA LYS A 247 -11.08 -8.71 -21.52
C LYS A 247 -12.11 -7.70 -22.05
N GLN A 248 -12.36 -6.64 -21.28
CA GLN A 248 -13.38 -5.64 -21.60
C GLN A 248 -12.93 -4.67 -22.69
N VAL A 249 -11.68 -4.18 -22.64
CA VAL A 249 -11.22 -3.08 -23.50
C VAL A 249 -10.21 -3.50 -24.58
N GLY A 250 -9.62 -4.70 -24.47
CA GLY A 250 -8.56 -5.16 -25.36
C GLY A 250 -7.18 -4.57 -25.04
N GLU A 251 -6.15 -5.02 -25.76
CA GLU A 251 -4.75 -4.71 -25.42
C GLU A 251 -4.39 -3.22 -25.63
N MET A 252 -4.86 -2.62 -26.72
CA MET A 252 -4.55 -1.22 -27.04
C MET A 252 -5.06 -0.25 -25.98
N GLU A 253 -6.34 -0.39 -25.60
CA GLU A 253 -6.97 0.45 -24.59
C GLU A 253 -6.43 0.19 -23.19
N PHE A 254 -6.08 -1.06 -22.88
CA PHE A 254 -5.39 -1.40 -21.64
C PHE A 254 -4.05 -0.65 -21.52
N LEU A 255 -3.23 -0.67 -22.57
CA LEU A 255 -1.95 0.03 -22.59
C LEU A 255 -2.14 1.54 -22.52
N ARG A 256 -3.13 2.09 -23.24
CA ARG A 256 -3.45 3.52 -23.20
C ARG A 256 -3.78 3.98 -21.78
N PHE A 257 -4.71 3.30 -21.11
CA PHE A 257 -5.12 3.58 -19.74
C PHE A 257 -3.96 3.60 -18.75
N TYR A 258 -3.04 2.63 -18.85
CA TYR A 258 -1.89 2.58 -17.95
C TYR A 258 -0.81 3.60 -18.28
N ASN A 259 -0.63 3.95 -19.55
CA ASN A 259 0.34 4.98 -19.96
C ASN A 259 -0.14 6.40 -19.66
N GLU A 260 -1.44 6.68 -19.70
CA GLU A 260 -2.00 7.97 -19.28
C GLU A 260 -1.65 8.26 -17.81
N LYS A 261 -1.63 7.24 -16.95
CA LYS A 261 -1.22 7.32 -15.53
C LYS A 261 0.27 7.58 -15.30
N VAL A 262 1.08 7.60 -16.35
CA VAL A 262 2.51 7.92 -16.24
C VAL A 262 2.77 9.42 -16.39
N ILE A 263 1.83 10.13 -17.02
CA ILE A 263 1.99 11.53 -17.43
C ILE A 263 1.42 12.51 -16.38
N ASP A 264 0.54 12.03 -15.50
CA ASP A 264 -0.04 12.76 -14.37
C ASP A 264 0.76 12.55 -13.06
#